data_AF-A0A0S1XFG6-F1
#
_entry.id   AF-A0A0S1XFG6-F1
#
_cell.length_a   1.000
_cell.length_b   1.000
_cell.length_c   1.000
_cell.angle_alpha   90.00
_cell.angle_beta   90.00
_cell.angle_gamma   90.00
#
_symmetry.space_group_name_H-M   'P 1'
#
loop_
_entity.id
_entity.type
_entity.pdbx_description
1 polymer ?
#
loop_
_entity_poly.entity_id
_entity_poly.type
_entity_poly.pdbx_seq_one_letter_code
_entity_poly.pdbx_strand_id
1 'polypeptide(L)'
;MKKGFSLLLVAFVVITILFIQYEEKSIKAPLETSDTGEIKVLNITIAKWSPDRDSYISGNAVYLYGGFLGYCSDAFTYNISGSTIDIYILEDWTVDVLFNRTPRRVKTVAGETVTLVCPLVLLGGRLVIELEDMPENLTINVWLDDYRDRKVELRLYERWHLKNGSVQRGAYPPLKGIRTLSIEQVRNIIEKHGLFNIEDQKR
;
A
#
# COMPACT_ATOMS: atom_id res chain seq x y z
N MET A 1 69.84 -20.75 35.19
CA MET A 1 68.60 -19.94 35.25
C MET A 1 67.74 -20.23 34.00
N LYS A 2 66.83 -21.21 34.04
CA LYS A 2 65.96 -21.59 32.90
C LYS A 2 64.60 -22.11 33.38
N LYS A 3 63.87 -21.34 34.20
CA LYS A 3 62.51 -21.72 34.65
C LYS A 3 61.47 -20.59 34.57
N GLY A 4 61.81 -19.42 34.04
CA GLY A 4 60.89 -18.28 33.95
C GLY A 4 60.09 -18.18 32.64
N PHE A 5 60.54 -18.82 31.56
CA PHE A 5 59.96 -18.62 30.22
C PHE A 5 58.70 -19.45 29.95
N SER A 6 58.49 -20.54 30.70
CA SER A 6 57.39 -21.47 30.46
C SER A 6 56.06 -21.01 31.08
N LEU A 7 56.08 -20.23 32.16
CA LEU A 7 54.83 -19.78 32.81
C LEU A 7 54.17 -18.63 32.04
N LEU A 8 54.99 -17.74 31.47
CA LEU A 8 54.50 -16.57 30.75
C LEU A 8 53.79 -16.96 29.44
N LEU A 9 54.31 -17.98 28.75
CA LEU A 9 53.72 -18.47 27.51
C LEU A 9 52.36 -19.15 27.75
N VAL A 10 52.24 -19.92 28.84
CA VAL A 10 50.99 -20.58 29.21
C VAL A 10 49.92 -19.55 29.61
N ALA A 11 50.30 -18.53 30.37
CA ALA A 11 49.38 -17.45 30.72
C ALA A 11 48.87 -16.69 29.48
N PHE A 12 49.74 -16.44 28.50
CA PHE A 12 49.36 -15.74 27.27
C PHE A 12 48.35 -16.55 26.44
N VAL A 13 48.58 -17.86 26.30
CA VAL A 13 47.68 -18.77 25.55
C VAL A 13 46.31 -18.90 26.25
N VAL A 14 46.27 -18.98 27.58
CA VAL A 14 45.00 -19.05 28.32
C VAL A 14 44.20 -17.75 28.16
N ILE A 15 44.86 -16.59 28.18
CA ILE A 15 44.19 -15.29 27.97
C ILE A 15 43.65 -15.18 26.55
N THR A 16 44.39 -15.64 25.52
CA THR A 16 43.90 -15.60 24.13
C THR A 16 42.70 -16.52 23.93
N ILE A 17 42.72 -17.72 24.51
CA ILE A 17 41.58 -18.66 24.43
C ILE A 17 40.33 -18.09 25.13
N LEU A 18 40.50 -17.46 26.29
CA LEU A 18 39.39 -16.82 27.01
C LEU A 18 38.82 -15.62 26.23
N PHE A 19 39.67 -14.85 25.54
CA PHE A 19 39.22 -13.71 24.73
C PHE A 19 38.43 -14.17 23.50
N ILE A 20 38.88 -15.24 22.82
CA ILE A 20 38.16 -15.85 21.69
C ILE A 20 36.81 -16.39 22.14
N GLN A 21 36.75 -17.08 23.29
CA GLN A 21 35.48 -17.57 23.85
C GLN A 21 34.53 -16.45 24.29
N TYR A 22 35.07 -15.30 24.73
CA TYR A 22 34.28 -14.13 25.09
C TYR A 22 33.70 -13.41 23.86
N GLU A 23 34.47 -13.26 22.78
CA GLU A 23 33.95 -12.76 21.50
C GLU A 23 32.93 -13.74 20.89
N GLU A 24 33.16 -15.05 20.98
CA GLU A 24 32.25 -16.05 20.42
C GLU A 24 30.93 -16.15 21.22
N LYS A 25 30.95 -15.88 22.54
CA LYS A 25 29.73 -15.77 23.37
C LYS A 25 28.99 -14.45 23.21
N SER A 26 29.66 -13.35 22.87
CA SER A 26 29.02 -12.04 22.73
C SER A 26 28.37 -11.82 21.36
N ILE A 27 28.62 -12.69 20.38
CA ILE A 27 28.04 -12.61 19.01
C ILE A 27 26.71 -13.39 18.87
N LYS A 28 26.23 -14.07 19.91
CA LYS A 28 24.95 -14.81 19.86
C LYS A 28 24.00 -14.40 20.98
N ALA A 29 23.64 -13.13 21.01
CA ALA A 29 22.27 -12.79 21.39
C ALA A 29 21.45 -12.81 20.09
N PRO A 30 20.51 -13.74 19.89
CA PRO A 30 19.46 -13.49 18.91
C PRO A 30 18.74 -12.22 19.40
N LEU A 31 18.76 -11.17 18.58
CA LEU A 31 17.72 -10.16 18.67
C LEU A 31 16.40 -10.90 18.47
N GLU A 32 15.73 -11.23 19.57
CA GLU A 32 14.30 -11.49 19.55
C GLU A 32 13.60 -10.16 19.29
N THR A 33 13.63 -9.72 18.04
CA THR A 33 12.53 -8.94 17.47
C THR A 33 11.69 -9.91 16.67
N SER A 34 10.93 -10.74 17.39
CA SER A 34 9.75 -11.38 16.83
C SER A 34 8.60 -10.38 16.91
N ASP A 35 8.72 -9.32 16.12
CA ASP A 35 7.60 -8.48 15.70
C ASP A 35 7.45 -8.83 14.23
N THR A 36 6.30 -9.35 13.80
CA THR A 36 6.17 -9.88 12.42
C THR A 36 6.35 -8.81 11.34
N GLY A 37 6.52 -7.53 11.72
CA GLY A 37 6.77 -6.41 10.81
C GLY A 37 5.63 -6.21 9.81
N GLU A 38 4.47 -6.81 10.09
CA GLU A 38 3.35 -6.86 9.18
C GLU A 38 2.53 -5.58 9.33
N ILE A 39 2.32 -4.86 8.23
CA ILE A 39 1.51 -3.64 8.25
C ILE A 39 0.09 -4.00 8.61
N LYS A 40 -0.40 -3.44 9.71
CA LYS A 40 -1.81 -3.53 10.09
C LYS A 40 -2.53 -2.22 9.80
N VAL A 41 -3.46 -2.28 8.85
CA VAL A 41 -4.36 -1.18 8.51
C VAL A 41 -5.60 -1.25 9.40
N LEU A 42 -5.89 -0.16 10.10
CA LEU A 42 -7.09 -0.01 10.91
C LEU A 42 -8.26 0.51 10.06
N ASN A 43 -8.00 1.49 9.21
CA ASN A 43 -9.01 2.12 8.37
C ASN A 43 -8.39 2.70 7.10
N ILE A 44 -9.12 2.64 5.99
CA ILE A 44 -8.79 3.36 4.76
C ILE A 44 -10.05 4.09 4.32
N THR A 45 -9.92 5.38 4.04
CA THR A 45 -11.00 6.18 3.46
C THR A 45 -10.49 6.93 2.25
N ILE A 46 -11.37 7.07 1.26
CA ILE A 46 -11.06 7.81 0.03
C ILE A 46 -12.23 8.71 -0.30
N ALA A 47 -11.95 9.95 -0.69
CA ALA A 47 -12.97 10.95 -0.97
C ALA A 47 -12.65 11.74 -2.24
N LYS A 48 -13.68 11.99 -3.04
CA LYS A 48 -13.63 12.86 -4.23
C LYS A 48 -13.74 14.34 -3.86
N TRP A 49 -13.38 15.18 -4.82
CA TRP A 49 -13.50 16.64 -4.76
C TRP A 49 -12.68 17.27 -3.64
N SER A 50 -11.62 16.58 -3.22
CA SER A 50 -10.73 17.11 -2.20
C SER A 50 -9.83 18.20 -2.80
N PRO A 51 -9.60 19.29 -2.05
CA PRO A 51 -8.71 20.36 -2.50
C PRO A 51 -7.27 19.85 -2.66
N ASP A 52 -6.55 20.42 -3.61
CA ASP A 52 -5.13 20.12 -3.80
C ASP A 52 -4.31 20.69 -2.62
N ARG A 53 -3.53 19.83 -1.96
CA ARG A 53 -2.77 20.12 -0.74
C ARG A 53 -1.56 19.20 -0.65
N ASP A 54 -0.59 19.58 0.16
CA ASP A 54 0.54 18.71 0.45
C ASP A 54 0.08 17.47 1.24
N SER A 55 0.65 16.33 0.89
CA SER A 55 0.45 15.07 1.60
C SER A 55 1.31 15.05 2.88
N TYR A 56 0.77 14.50 3.98
CA TYR A 56 1.44 14.55 5.29
C TYR A 56 1.10 13.33 6.16
N ILE A 57 1.86 13.17 7.25
CA ILE A 57 1.62 12.17 8.30
C ILE A 57 1.16 12.91 9.56
N SER A 58 0.17 12.37 10.25
CA SER A 58 -0.30 12.88 11.54
C SER A 58 -0.62 11.70 12.47
N GLY A 59 0.21 11.49 13.48
CA GLY A 59 0.13 10.28 14.32
C GLY A 59 0.36 9.03 13.47
N ASN A 60 -0.53 8.04 13.60
CA ASN A 60 -0.49 6.81 12.82
C ASN A 60 -1.33 6.87 11.53
N ALA A 61 -1.71 8.08 11.10
CA ALA A 61 -2.48 8.29 9.87
C ALA A 61 -1.65 8.98 8.78
N VAL A 62 -1.82 8.51 7.55
CA VAL A 62 -1.23 9.06 6.33
C VAL A 62 -2.32 9.76 5.52
N TYR A 63 -2.11 11.03 5.18
CA TYR A 63 -3.03 11.82 4.37
C TYR A 63 -2.39 12.10 3.02
N LEU A 64 -2.97 11.56 1.96
CA LEU A 64 -2.51 11.70 0.59
C LEU A 64 -3.52 12.50 -0.24
N TYR A 65 -3.04 13.49 -0.97
CA TYR A 65 -3.85 14.36 -1.83
C TYR A 65 -3.31 14.34 -3.26
N GLY A 66 -4.21 14.40 -4.25
CA GLY A 66 -3.84 14.47 -5.66
C GLY A 66 -4.99 14.14 -6.61
N GLY A 67 -4.75 14.33 -7.91
CA GLY A 67 -5.75 14.05 -8.96
C GLY A 67 -5.71 12.59 -9.41
N PHE A 68 -6.24 11.66 -8.61
CA PHE A 68 -6.16 10.20 -8.85
C PHE A 68 -7.49 9.45 -8.83
N LEU A 69 -8.62 10.15 -8.74
CA LEU A 69 -9.95 9.51 -8.78
C LEU A 69 -10.61 9.75 -10.13
N GLY A 70 -11.09 8.71 -10.79
CA GLY A 70 -11.93 8.84 -11.98
C GLY A 70 -13.28 9.47 -11.64
N TYR A 71 -13.89 10.14 -12.62
CA TYR A 71 -15.22 10.73 -12.44
C TYR A 71 -16.25 9.69 -11.96
N CYS A 72 -16.16 8.47 -12.50
CA CYS A 72 -17.07 7.36 -12.21
C CYS A 72 -16.47 6.24 -11.38
N SER A 73 -15.32 6.49 -10.75
CA SER A 73 -14.84 5.66 -9.65
C SER A 73 -15.89 5.67 -8.53
N ASP A 74 -16.36 4.50 -8.13
CA ASP A 74 -17.48 4.39 -7.17
C ASP A 74 -17.03 3.74 -5.86
N ALA A 75 -16.11 2.79 -5.97
CA ALA A 75 -15.63 2.02 -4.85
C ALA A 75 -14.13 1.79 -4.95
N PHE A 76 -13.56 1.30 -3.86
CA PHE A 76 -12.19 0.82 -3.84
C PHE A 76 -12.05 -0.42 -2.97
N THR A 77 -10.97 -1.15 -3.19
CA THR A 77 -10.48 -2.21 -2.29
C THR A 77 -8.97 -2.10 -2.20
N TYR A 78 -8.33 -2.90 -1.35
CA TYR A 78 -6.88 -2.82 -1.15
C TYR A 78 -6.25 -4.20 -0.90
N ASN A 79 -4.94 -4.27 -1.08
CA ASN A 79 -4.13 -5.42 -0.73
C ASN A 79 -2.83 -4.96 -0.06
N ILE A 80 -2.31 -5.78 0.85
CA ILE A 80 -1.07 -5.53 1.58
C ILE A 80 -0.06 -6.62 1.24
N SER A 81 1.16 -6.22 0.90
CA SER A 81 2.26 -7.15 0.60
C SER A 81 3.58 -6.57 1.11
N GLY A 82 4.11 -7.13 2.20
CA GLY A 82 5.31 -6.60 2.86
C GLY A 82 5.08 -5.17 3.32
N SER A 83 5.94 -4.24 2.88
CA SER A 83 5.83 -2.80 3.18
C SER A 83 5.03 -1.99 2.15
N THR A 84 4.15 -2.65 1.39
CA THR A 84 3.36 -2.00 0.33
C THR A 84 1.87 -2.17 0.56
N ILE A 85 1.13 -1.06 0.42
CA ILE A 85 -0.32 -1.05 0.32
C ILE A 85 -0.68 -0.68 -1.12
N ASP A 86 -1.36 -1.59 -1.81
CA ASP A 86 -1.94 -1.35 -3.12
C ASP A 86 -3.42 -1.01 -2.96
N ILE A 87 -3.82 0.20 -3.36
CA ILE A 87 -5.21 0.67 -3.42
C ILE A 87 -5.71 0.49 -4.85
N TYR A 88 -6.80 -0.24 -5.00
CA TYR A 88 -7.45 -0.47 -6.29
C TYR A 88 -8.73 0.37 -6.34
N ILE A 89 -8.72 1.42 -7.15
CA ILE A 89 -9.90 2.24 -7.42
C ILE A 89 -10.68 1.56 -8.53
N LEU A 90 -11.97 1.36 -8.28
CA LEU A 90 -12.87 0.66 -9.18
C LEU A 90 -13.94 1.62 -9.69
N GLU A 91 -14.05 1.70 -11.00
CA GLU A 91 -15.17 2.35 -11.66
C GLU A 91 -16.47 1.54 -11.51
N ASP A 92 -17.61 2.25 -11.54
CA ASP A 92 -18.95 1.69 -11.36
C ASP A 92 -19.25 0.45 -12.22
N TRP A 93 -18.84 0.41 -13.49
CA TRP A 93 -18.98 -0.75 -14.38
C TRP A 93 -18.23 -1.98 -13.89
N THR A 94 -17.00 -1.83 -13.40
CA THR A 94 -16.23 -2.93 -12.82
C THR A 94 -16.93 -3.45 -11.58
N VAL A 95 -17.46 -2.54 -10.74
CA VAL A 95 -18.30 -2.92 -9.58
C VAL A 95 -19.55 -3.68 -10.06
N ASP A 96 -20.24 -3.20 -11.08
CA ASP A 96 -21.44 -3.84 -11.60
C ASP A 96 -21.14 -5.24 -12.15
N VAL A 97 -20.02 -5.44 -12.83
CA VAL A 97 -19.55 -6.77 -13.28
C VAL A 97 -19.18 -7.68 -12.11
N LEU A 98 -18.44 -7.15 -11.12
CA LEU A 98 -18.00 -7.91 -9.94
C LEU A 98 -19.19 -8.53 -9.21
N PHE A 99 -20.28 -7.76 -9.08
CA PHE A 99 -21.49 -8.16 -8.35
C PHE A 99 -22.67 -8.58 -9.24
N ASN A 100 -22.44 -8.77 -10.55
CA ASN A 100 -23.48 -9.15 -11.52
C ASN A 100 -24.74 -8.25 -11.44
N ARG A 101 -24.53 -6.94 -11.34
CA ARG A 101 -25.58 -5.92 -11.29
C ARG A 101 -25.84 -5.35 -12.68
N THR A 102 -27.05 -4.87 -12.89
CA THR A 102 -27.37 -4.07 -14.08
C THR A 102 -26.52 -2.79 -14.05
N PRO A 103 -25.83 -2.44 -15.16
CA PRO A 103 -25.00 -1.25 -15.21
C PRO A 103 -25.76 0.00 -14.77
N ARG A 104 -25.27 0.69 -13.75
CA ARG A 104 -25.91 1.92 -13.21
C ARG A 104 -26.01 3.04 -14.24
N ARG A 105 -25.18 2.99 -15.28
CA ARG A 105 -25.14 3.95 -16.38
C ARG A 105 -26.18 3.73 -17.46
N VAL A 106 -26.96 2.65 -17.40
CA VAL A 106 -28.10 2.41 -18.30
C VAL A 106 -29.35 2.89 -17.59
N LYS A 107 -29.82 4.08 -17.95
CA LYS A 107 -31.13 4.57 -17.50
C LYS A 107 -32.11 4.46 -18.66
N THR A 108 -33.21 3.75 -18.44
CA THR A 108 -34.33 3.76 -19.38
C THR A 108 -35.20 4.97 -19.09
N VAL A 109 -35.22 5.95 -20.00
CA VAL A 109 -36.12 7.10 -19.94
C VAL A 109 -37.03 7.03 -21.15
N ALA A 110 -38.35 6.94 -20.93
CA ALA A 110 -39.35 6.82 -22.00
C ALA A 110 -39.10 5.64 -22.98
N GLY A 111 -38.56 4.52 -22.51
CA GLY A 111 -38.27 3.34 -23.34
C GLY A 111 -36.93 3.41 -24.09
N GLU A 112 -36.22 4.53 -24.02
CA GLU A 112 -34.88 4.68 -24.59
C GLU A 112 -33.80 4.39 -23.54
N THR A 113 -32.82 3.58 -23.93
CA THR A 113 -31.63 3.30 -23.12
C THR A 113 -30.60 4.42 -23.32
N VAL A 114 -30.37 5.21 -22.28
CA VAL A 114 -29.33 6.24 -22.27
C VAL A 114 -28.12 5.75 -21.49
N THR A 115 -26.94 5.82 -22.11
CA THR A 115 -25.64 5.52 -21.49
C THR A 115 -25.02 6.79 -20.92
N LEU A 116 -24.78 6.84 -19.61
CA LEU A 116 -24.01 7.92 -19.00
C LEU A 116 -22.53 7.82 -19.43
N VAL A 117 -22.00 8.90 -20.03
CA VAL A 117 -20.59 9.00 -20.45
C VAL A 117 -19.77 9.53 -19.30
N CYS A 118 -18.74 8.80 -18.89
CA CYS A 118 -17.81 9.27 -17.87
C CYS A 118 -16.63 9.96 -18.53
N PRO A 119 -16.40 11.24 -18.24
CA PRO A 119 -15.28 11.96 -18.81
C PRO A 119 -13.98 11.31 -18.35
N LEU A 120 -12.99 11.24 -19.25
CA LEU A 120 -11.62 10.80 -18.96
C LEU A 120 -10.83 11.88 -18.17
N VAL A 121 -11.49 12.51 -17.19
CA VAL A 121 -10.94 13.57 -16.36
C VAL A 121 -10.81 13.03 -14.95
N LEU A 122 -9.63 13.21 -14.38
CA LEU A 122 -9.34 12.82 -13.01
C LEU A 122 -9.66 13.97 -12.07
N LEU A 123 -10.29 13.60 -10.96
CA LEU A 123 -10.75 14.48 -9.92
C LEU A 123 -9.72 14.54 -8.79
N GLY A 124 -9.68 15.70 -8.13
CA GLY A 124 -8.97 15.84 -6.86
C GLY A 124 -9.52 14.84 -5.83
N GLY A 125 -8.63 14.09 -5.21
CA GLY A 125 -8.93 13.04 -4.26
C GLY A 125 -8.11 13.15 -2.99
N ARG A 126 -8.68 12.65 -1.90
CA ARG A 126 -8.00 12.44 -0.62
C ARG A 126 -8.06 10.96 -0.28
N LEU A 127 -6.92 10.39 0.05
CA LEU A 127 -6.78 9.04 0.59
C LEU A 127 -6.22 9.17 2.02
N VAL A 128 -6.91 8.59 2.99
CA VAL A 128 -6.46 8.51 4.38
C VAL A 128 -6.26 7.05 4.73
N ILE A 129 -5.08 6.72 5.26
CA ILE A 129 -4.75 5.38 5.74
C ILE A 129 -4.37 5.49 7.21
N GLU A 130 -5.16 4.87 8.08
CA GLU A 130 -4.90 4.75 9.50
C GLU A 130 -4.27 3.38 9.78
N LEU A 131 -3.11 3.38 10.43
CA LEU A 131 -2.34 2.19 10.75
C LEU A 131 -2.32 1.96 12.26
N GLU A 132 -2.11 0.71 12.68
CA GLU A 132 -1.87 0.41 14.10
C GLU A 132 -0.60 1.10 14.57
N ASP A 133 0.49 0.92 13.82
CA ASP A 133 1.78 1.58 14.03
C ASP A 133 2.32 2.12 12.71
N MET A 134 2.98 3.29 12.76
CA MET A 134 3.57 3.92 11.57
C MET A 134 4.90 3.25 11.22
N PRO A 135 5.01 2.54 10.09
CA PRO A 135 6.28 1.92 9.69
C PRO A 135 7.30 2.97 9.25
N GLU A 136 8.59 2.66 9.43
CA GLU A 136 9.69 3.53 8.95
C GLU A 136 9.67 3.73 7.44
N ASN A 137 9.27 2.68 6.71
CA ASN A 137 9.18 2.65 5.26
C ASN A 137 7.84 2.04 4.84
N LEU A 138 7.08 2.77 4.03
CA LEU A 138 5.84 2.31 3.44
C LEU A 138 5.72 2.81 2.00
N THR A 139 5.29 1.95 1.09
CA THR A 139 4.92 2.37 -0.26
C THR A 139 3.41 2.23 -0.44
N ILE A 140 2.77 3.30 -0.90
CA ILE A 140 1.34 3.31 -1.22
C ILE A 140 1.23 3.47 -2.73
N ASN A 141 0.60 2.51 -3.40
CA ASN A 141 0.31 2.57 -4.83
C ASN A 141 -1.18 2.73 -5.02
N VAL A 142 -1.58 3.62 -5.91
CA VAL A 142 -2.96 3.74 -6.37
C VAL A 142 -3.05 3.25 -7.81
N TRP A 143 -3.93 2.29 -8.01
CA TRP A 143 -4.18 1.63 -9.28
C TRP A 143 -5.59 1.97 -9.76
N LEU A 144 -5.70 2.43 -10.99
CA LEU A 144 -6.98 2.67 -11.66
C LEU A 144 -7.33 1.47 -12.53
N ASP A 145 -8.58 1.03 -12.47
CA ASP A 145 -9.08 0.03 -13.40
C ASP A 145 -9.31 0.59 -14.81
N ASP A 146 -8.98 -0.21 -15.79
CA ASP A 146 -9.31 -0.07 -17.21
C ASP A 146 -9.91 -1.41 -17.62
N TYR A 147 -11.22 -1.57 -17.47
CA TYR A 147 -11.88 -2.83 -17.80
C TYR A 147 -11.97 -3.00 -19.32
N ARG A 148 -11.21 -3.92 -19.88
CA ARG A 148 -11.28 -4.26 -21.30
C ARG A 148 -11.44 -5.76 -21.45
N ASP A 149 -12.31 -6.18 -22.37
CA ASP A 149 -12.46 -7.58 -22.75
C ASP A 149 -12.64 -8.57 -21.58
N ARG A 150 -13.46 -8.20 -20.59
CA ARG A 150 -13.72 -8.99 -19.36
C ARG A 150 -12.53 -9.17 -18.43
N LYS A 151 -11.49 -8.36 -18.57
CA LYS A 151 -10.33 -8.30 -17.67
C LYS A 151 -10.27 -6.94 -16.99
N VAL A 152 -9.85 -6.93 -15.73
CA VAL A 152 -9.56 -5.68 -15.02
C VAL A 152 -8.07 -5.42 -15.21
N GLU A 153 -7.73 -4.51 -16.12
CA GLU A 153 -6.36 -4.01 -16.22
C GLU A 153 -6.19 -2.88 -15.22
N LEU A 154 -5.35 -3.10 -14.22
CA LEU A 154 -5.01 -2.10 -13.24
C LEU A 154 -3.77 -1.36 -13.70
N ARG A 155 -3.93 -0.07 -13.96
CA ARG A 155 -2.83 0.83 -14.32
C ARG A 155 -2.36 1.54 -13.08
N LEU A 156 -1.07 1.43 -12.78
CA LEU A 156 -0.47 2.20 -11.71
C LEU A 156 -0.59 3.67 -12.09
N TYR A 157 -1.23 4.44 -11.22
CA TYR A 157 -1.54 5.84 -11.49
C TYR A 157 -0.74 6.76 -10.58
N GLU A 158 -0.76 6.51 -9.26
CA GLU A 158 0.06 7.24 -8.30
C GLU A 158 0.88 6.31 -7.41
N ARG A 159 1.97 6.85 -6.90
CA ARG A 159 2.80 6.20 -5.89
C ARG A 159 3.27 7.22 -4.87
N TRP A 160 3.18 6.86 -3.59
CA TRP A 160 3.81 7.60 -2.51
C TRP A 160 4.77 6.69 -1.75
N HIS A 161 5.86 7.28 -1.29
CA HIS A 161 6.83 6.67 -0.42
C HIS A 161 6.85 7.41 0.89
N LEU A 162 6.62 6.67 1.96
CA LEU A 162 6.86 7.14 3.32
C LEU A 162 8.24 6.66 3.72
N LYS A 163 9.08 7.62 4.11
CA LYS A 163 10.42 7.37 4.58
C LYS A 163 10.76 8.33 5.71
N ASN A 164 11.14 7.79 6.86
CA ASN A 164 11.59 8.56 8.03
C ASN A 164 10.59 9.68 8.43
N GLY A 165 9.28 9.36 8.47
CA GLY A 165 8.25 10.31 8.86
C GLY A 165 7.93 11.41 7.84
N SER A 166 8.42 11.28 6.59
CA SER A 166 8.10 12.18 5.49
C SER A 166 7.32 11.45 4.39
N VAL A 167 6.40 12.16 3.74
CA VAL A 167 5.68 11.68 2.55
C VAL A 167 6.36 12.25 1.30
N GLN A 168 6.76 11.37 0.40
CA GLN A 168 7.30 11.74 -0.90
C GLN A 168 6.42 11.15 -1.98
N ARG A 169 5.85 12.02 -2.83
CA ARG A 169 5.16 11.56 -4.04
C ARG A 169 6.21 11.09 -5.04
N GLY A 170 6.03 9.89 -5.56
CA GLY A 170 6.86 9.34 -6.62
C GLY A 170 6.70 10.12 -7.93
N ALA A 171 7.52 9.79 -8.94
CA ALA A 171 7.40 10.39 -10.25
C ALA A 171 6.02 10.09 -10.88
N TYR A 172 5.37 11.13 -11.41
CA TYR A 172 4.10 11.02 -12.13
C TYR A 172 4.27 11.37 -13.63
N PRO A 173 3.72 10.58 -14.57
CA PRO A 173 3.14 9.26 -14.33
C PRO A 173 4.24 8.25 -13.97
N PRO A 174 3.93 7.23 -13.16
CA PRO A 174 4.89 6.20 -12.80
C PRO A 174 5.38 5.48 -14.07
N LEU A 175 6.71 5.32 -14.16
CA LEU A 175 7.42 5.02 -15.42
C LEU A 175 6.82 3.84 -16.22
N LYS A 176 6.36 2.76 -15.57
CA LYS A 176 5.53 1.66 -16.12
C LYS A 176 4.87 0.87 -14.98
N GLY A 177 3.66 0.36 -15.21
CA GLY A 177 3.01 -0.61 -14.30
C GLY A 177 1.61 -0.96 -14.77
N ILE A 178 1.48 -2.03 -15.56
CA ILE A 178 0.18 -2.65 -15.84
C ILE A 178 0.16 -3.96 -15.05
N ARG A 179 -0.86 -4.11 -14.22
CA ARG A 179 -1.20 -5.39 -13.59
C ARG A 179 -2.51 -5.86 -14.18
N THR A 180 -2.54 -7.04 -14.73
CA THR A 180 -3.79 -7.66 -15.15
C THR A 180 -4.26 -8.58 -14.02
N LEU A 181 -5.42 -8.26 -13.44
CA LEU A 181 -6.09 -9.17 -12.52
C LEU A 181 -7.34 -9.73 -13.21
N SER A 182 -7.61 -11.01 -13.00
CA SER A 182 -8.91 -11.58 -13.33
C SER A 182 -9.97 -11.01 -12.39
N ILE A 183 -11.23 -11.00 -12.83
CA ILE A 183 -12.37 -10.64 -11.99
C ILE A 183 -12.38 -11.45 -10.69
N GLU A 184 -12.03 -12.73 -10.77
CA GLU A 184 -11.97 -13.61 -9.60
C GLU A 184 -10.88 -13.22 -8.60
N GLN A 185 -9.71 -12.79 -9.08
CA GLN A 185 -8.66 -12.27 -8.20
C GLN A 185 -9.12 -11.02 -7.47
N VAL A 186 -9.82 -10.10 -8.16
CA VAL A 186 -10.37 -8.90 -7.55
C VAL A 186 -11.45 -9.26 -6.52
N ARG A 187 -12.33 -10.23 -6.81
CA ARG A 187 -13.31 -10.74 -5.84
C ARG A 187 -12.65 -11.30 -4.59
N ASN A 188 -11.62 -12.14 -4.73
CA ASN A 188 -10.90 -12.70 -3.58
C ASN A 188 -10.25 -11.62 -2.71
N ILE A 189 -9.74 -10.54 -3.32
CA ILE A 189 -9.22 -9.37 -2.59
C ILE A 189 -10.35 -8.68 -1.83
N ILE A 190 -11.50 -8.45 -2.48
CA ILE A 190 -12.69 -7.85 -1.86
C ILE A 190 -13.23 -8.71 -0.71
N GLU A 191 -13.27 -10.03 -0.85
CA GLU A 191 -13.70 -10.93 0.23
C GLU A 191 -12.79 -10.83 1.44
N LYS A 192 -11.48 -10.66 1.21
CA LYS A 192 -10.48 -10.56 2.28
C LYS A 192 -10.46 -9.18 2.95
N HIS A 193 -10.53 -8.11 2.17
CA HIS A 193 -10.26 -6.75 2.63
C HIS A 193 -11.47 -5.82 2.62
N GLY A 194 -12.58 -6.23 2.01
CA GLY A 194 -13.79 -5.44 1.86
C GLY A 194 -13.78 -4.59 0.58
N LEU A 195 -14.99 -4.21 0.17
CA LEU A 195 -15.23 -3.17 -0.82
C LEU A 195 -15.82 -1.95 -0.12
N PHE A 196 -15.19 -0.80 -0.32
CA PHE A 196 -15.54 0.44 0.36
C PHE A 196 -16.03 1.47 -0.66
N ASN A 197 -17.06 2.22 -0.31
CA ASN A 197 -17.57 3.28 -1.15
C ASN A 197 -16.63 4.49 -1.12
N ILE A 198 -16.51 5.18 -2.24
CA ILE A 198 -15.80 6.45 -2.34
C ILE A 198 -16.72 7.56 -1.84
N GLU A 199 -16.28 8.34 -0.87
CA GLU A 199 -17.06 9.46 -0.35
C GLU A 199 -17.10 10.62 -1.35
N ASP A 200 -18.28 11.17 -1.62
CA ASP A 200 -18.41 12.46 -2.28
C ASP A 200 -18.42 13.56 -1.22
N GLN A 201 -17.35 14.36 -1.14
CA GLN A 201 -17.40 15.57 -0.33
C GLN A 201 -18.40 16.55 -0.95
N LYS A 202 -19.34 17.03 -0.14
CA LYS A 202 -20.28 18.07 -0.56
C LYS A 202 -19.47 19.28 -1.04
N ARG A 203 -19.72 19.70 -2.28
CA ARG A 203 -19.14 20.91 -2.89
C ARG A 203 -19.49 22.15 -2.09
#